data_AF-A0A061NZ12-F1
#
_entry.id   AF-A0A061NZ12-F1
#
_cell.length_a   1.000
_cell.length_b   1.000
_cell.length_c   1.000
_cell.angle_alpha   90.00
_cell.angle_beta   90.00
_cell.angle_gamma   90.00
#
_symmetry.space_group_name_H-M   'P 1'
#
loop_
_entity.id
_entity.type
_entity.pdbx_description
1 polymer ?
#
loop_
_entity_poly.entity_id
_entity_poly.type
_entity_poly.pdbx_seq_one_letter_code
_entity_poly.pdbx_strand_id
1 'polypeptide(L)'
;MTVEIVAFALMVISIVLIIGKWIRLRVPVFQRLFLPSSLLGGFFALLLGPEVIGRIITAVTGEEVMPYGIFTEGIYEVWAELQDY
;
A
#
# COMPACT_ATOMS: atom_id res chain seq x y z
N MET A 1 -15.86 -11.51 -5.55
CA MET A 1 -15.68 -10.35 -4.64
C MET A 1 -17.01 -9.63 -4.44
N THR A 2 -17.25 -9.02 -3.28
CA THR A 2 -18.44 -8.18 -3.04
C THR A 2 -18.18 -6.72 -3.38
N VAL A 3 -19.21 -5.96 -3.74
CA VAL A 3 -19.11 -4.51 -4.04
C VAL A 3 -18.52 -3.74 -2.86
N GLU A 4 -18.84 -4.16 -1.64
CA GLU A 4 -18.34 -3.57 -0.39
C GLU A 4 -16.81 -3.66 -0.29
N ILE A 5 -16.22 -4.81 -0.62
CA ILE A 5 -14.77 -5.02 -0.60
C ILE A 5 -14.09 -4.15 -1.65
N VAL A 6 -14.64 -4.09 -2.86
CA VAL A 6 -14.10 -3.24 -3.94
C VAL A 6 -14.13 -1.76 -3.53
N ALA A 7 -15.25 -1.28 -3.01
CA ALA A 7 -15.38 0.11 -2.54
C ALA A 7 -14.38 0.41 -1.41
N PHE A 8 -14.22 -0.52 -0.46
CA PHE A 8 -13.27 -0.37 0.62
C PHE A 8 -11.81 -0.35 0.13
N ALA A 9 -11.44 -1.23 -0.79
CA ALA A 9 -10.11 -1.29 -1.39
C ALA A 9 -9.75 0.01 -2.13
N LEU A 10 -10.70 0.60 -2.88
CA LEU A 10 -10.51 1.89 -3.55
C LEU A 10 -10.42 3.06 -2.56
N MET A 11 -11.18 3.02 -1.47
CA MET A 11 -11.07 3.99 -0.38
C MET A 11 -9.69 3.93 0.27
N VAL A 12 -9.16 2.73 0.52
CA VAL A 12 -7.81 2.55 1.09
C VAL A 12 -6.74 3.10 0.15
N ILE A 13 -6.79 2.81 -1.16
CA ILE A 13 -5.87 3.43 -2.15
C ILE A 13 -5.95 4.95 -2.07
N SER A 14 -7.16 5.50 -2.03
CA SER A 14 -7.37 6.96 -1.98
C SER A 14 -6.71 7.58 -0.73
N ILE A 15 -6.84 6.93 0.43
CA ILE A 15 -6.18 7.35 1.68
C ILE A 15 -4.66 7.30 1.53
N VAL A 16 -4.12 6.21 0.98
CA VAL A 16 -2.67 6.06 0.78
C VAL A 16 -2.11 7.12 -0.18
N LEU A 17 -2.84 7.46 -1.23
CA LEU A 17 -2.45 8.54 -2.16
C LEU A 17 -2.49 9.92 -1.50
N ILE A 18 -3.47 10.19 -0.63
CA ILE A 18 -3.53 11.43 0.15
C ILE A 18 -2.33 11.51 1.09
N ILE A 19 -1.98 10.41 1.76
CA ILE A 19 -0.77 10.33 2.58
C ILE A 19 0.48 10.59 1.73
N GLY A 20 0.62 9.93 0.57
CA GLY A 20 1.72 10.14 -0.36
C GLY A 20 1.85 11.60 -0.81
N LYS A 21 0.72 12.26 -1.12
CA LYS A 21 0.66 13.70 -1.42
C LYS A 21 1.10 14.55 -0.24
N TRP A 22 0.64 14.25 0.97
CA TRP A 22 1.01 15.00 2.17
C TRP A 22 2.50 14.87 2.48
N ILE A 23 3.05 13.66 2.41
CA ILE A 23 4.48 13.38 2.59
C ILE A 23 5.31 14.13 1.55
N ARG A 24 4.89 14.12 0.28
CA ARG A 24 5.52 14.91 -0.80
C ARG A 24 5.63 16.39 -0.44
N LEU A 25 4.58 16.97 0.15
CA LEU A 25 4.55 18.38 0.52
C LEU A 25 5.38 18.71 1.76
N ARG A 26 5.70 17.72 2.61
CA ARG A 26 6.40 17.95 3.88
C ARG A 26 7.88 17.57 3.86
N VAL A 27 8.29 16.61 3.02
CA VAL A 27 9.65 16.06 3.04
C VAL A 27 10.50 16.67 1.91
N PRO A 28 11.54 17.47 2.21
CA PRO A 28 12.36 18.14 1.18
C PRO A 28 13.06 17.18 0.21
N VAL A 29 13.39 15.97 0.67
CA VAL A 29 14.01 14.93 -0.18
C VAL A 29 13.10 14.59 -1.35
N PHE A 30 11.82 14.32 -1.10
CA PHE A 30 10.88 13.95 -2.17
C PHE A 30 10.52 15.12 -3.09
N GLN A 31 10.62 16.36 -2.61
CA GLN A 31 10.48 17.56 -3.45
C GLN A 31 11.66 17.71 -4.42
N ARG A 32 12.88 17.41 -3.97
CA ARG A 32 14.11 17.48 -4.79
C ARG A 32 14.22 16.32 -5.78
N LEU A 33 13.68 15.15 -5.44
CA LEU A 33 13.67 13.97 -6.30
C LEU A 33 12.56 14.01 -7.37
N PHE A 34 11.75 15.09 -7.43
CA PHE A 34 10.63 15.26 -8.36
C PHE A 34 9.64 14.09 -8.39
N LEU A 35 9.50 13.36 -7.27
CA LEU A 35 8.63 12.19 -7.22
C LEU A 35 7.15 12.61 -7.31
N PRO A 36 6.35 11.97 -8.18
CA PRO A 36 4.90 12.18 -8.20
C PRO A 36 4.24 11.56 -6.97
N SER A 37 3.12 12.14 -6.53
CA SER A 37 2.39 11.64 -5.35
C SER A 37 1.89 10.20 -5.52
N SER A 38 1.58 9.78 -6.75
CA SER A 38 1.14 8.40 -7.05
C SER A 38 2.25 7.38 -6.80
N LEU A 39 3.48 7.70 -7.17
CA LEU A 39 4.64 6.84 -6.91
C LEU A 39 4.90 6.72 -5.41
N LEU A 40 4.83 7.82 -4.67
CA LEU A 40 4.97 7.80 -3.20
C LEU A 40 3.85 6.98 -2.56
N GLY A 41 2.61 7.16 -2.98
CA GLY A 41 1.49 6.36 -2.49
C GLY A 41 1.68 4.86 -2.73
N GLY A 42 2.00 4.47 -3.97
CA GLY A 42 2.29 3.07 -4.30
C GLY A 42 3.48 2.52 -3.52
N PHE A 43 4.56 3.30 -3.37
CA PHE A 43 5.70 2.92 -2.55
C PHE A 43 5.31 2.67 -1.08
N PHE A 44 4.52 3.57 -0.46
CA PHE A 44 4.04 3.35 0.91
C PHE A 44 3.07 2.17 1.01
N ALA A 45 2.21 1.93 0.03
CA ALA A 45 1.38 0.73 -0.01
C ALA A 45 2.24 -0.53 -0.02
N LEU A 46 3.30 -0.58 -0.83
CA LEU A 46 4.23 -1.72 -0.87
C LEU A 46 4.99 -1.92 0.45
N LEU A 47 5.45 -0.83 1.07
CA LEU A 47 6.07 -0.90 2.40
C LEU A 47 5.12 -1.51 3.43
N LEU A 48 3.84 -1.17 3.35
CA LEU A 48 2.82 -1.64 4.28
C LEU A 48 2.26 -3.03 3.92
N GLY A 49 2.56 -3.53 2.73
CA GLY A 49 2.05 -4.77 2.17
C GLY A 49 2.89 -6.01 2.50
N PRO A 50 2.64 -7.11 1.78
CA PRO A 50 3.28 -8.40 2.03
C PRO A 50 4.79 -8.36 1.85
N GLU A 51 5.26 -7.58 0.87
CA GLU A 51 6.66 -7.60 0.46
C GLU A 51 7.63 -7.01 1.47
N VAL A 52 7.16 -6.14 2.37
CA VAL A 52 8.02 -5.49 3.36
C VAL A 52 7.55 -5.77 4.77
N ILE A 53 6.41 -5.21 5.22
CA ILE A 53 5.93 -5.46 6.58
C ILE A 53 5.66 -6.95 6.81
N GLY A 54 5.01 -7.63 5.85
CA GLY A 54 4.75 -9.07 5.95
C GLY A 54 6.05 -9.87 6.18
N ARG A 55 7.04 -9.68 5.29
CA ARG A 55 8.35 -10.33 5.41
C ARG A 55 9.11 -9.98 6.69
N ILE A 56 9.08 -8.73 7.13
CA ILE A 56 9.75 -8.29 8.37
C ILE A 56 9.14 -8.99 9.58
N ILE A 57 7.80 -9.04 9.66
CA ILE A 57 7.12 -9.72 10.77
C ILE A 57 7.48 -11.20 10.76
N THR A 58 7.36 -11.88 9.62
CA THR A 58 7.74 -13.30 9.50
C THR A 58 9.19 -13.55 9.90
N ALA A 59 10.11 -12.66 9.54
CA ALA A 59 11.52 -12.80 9.92
C ALA A 59 11.75 -12.63 11.43
N VAL A 60 10.94 -11.83 12.12
CA VAL A 60 11.06 -11.57 13.57
C VAL A 60 10.33 -12.62 14.39
N THR A 61 9.12 -13.04 13.96
CA THR A 61 8.28 -14.00 14.69
C THR A 61 8.60 -15.44 14.35
N GLY A 62 9.19 -15.71 13.18
CA GLY A 62 9.37 -17.06 12.64
C GLY A 62 8.10 -17.68 12.06
N GLU A 63 6.97 -16.95 12.07
CA GLU A 63 5.66 -17.41 11.61
C GLU A 63 5.04 -16.39 10.65
N GLU A 64 4.31 -16.88 9.64
CA GLU A 64 3.64 -16.04 8.66
C GLU A 64 2.32 -15.47 9.23
N VAL A 65 2.46 -14.48 10.11
CA VAL A 65 1.33 -13.87 10.83
C VAL A 65 0.56 -12.87 9.95
N MET A 66 1.26 -12.24 8.99
CA MET A 66 0.73 -11.09 8.24
C MET A 66 0.98 -11.25 6.72
N PRO A 67 0.37 -12.25 6.07
CA PRO A 67 0.66 -12.63 4.69
C PRO A 67 0.30 -11.56 3.64
N TYR A 68 -0.51 -10.56 3.99
CA TYR A 68 -0.88 -9.43 3.12
C TYR A 68 -0.41 -8.07 3.67
N GLY A 69 0.55 -8.07 4.60
CA GLY A 69 0.90 -6.88 5.36
C GLY A 69 -0.30 -6.37 6.16
N ILE A 70 -0.40 -5.05 6.34
CA ILE A 70 -1.50 -4.46 7.12
C ILE A 70 -2.87 -4.55 6.42
N PHE A 71 -2.90 -5.00 5.16
CA PHE A 71 -4.10 -5.10 4.35
C PHE A 71 -4.75 -6.48 4.47
N THR A 72 -5.96 -6.61 3.95
CA THR A 72 -6.66 -7.90 3.88
C THR A 72 -6.43 -8.54 2.52
N GLU A 73 -6.62 -9.87 2.46
CA GLU A 73 -6.62 -10.64 1.21
C GLU A 73 -7.54 -10.01 0.15
N GLY A 74 -8.78 -9.68 0.53
CA GLY A 74 -9.74 -9.08 -0.41
C GLY A 74 -9.31 -7.71 -0.96
N ILE A 75 -8.55 -6.91 -0.20
CA ILE A 75 -7.97 -5.65 -0.73
C ILE A 75 -6.87 -5.98 -1.73
N TYR A 76 -6.01 -6.94 -1.40
CA TYR A 76 -4.91 -7.37 -2.25
C TYR A 76 -5.41 -7.93 -3.59
N GLU A 77 -6.44 -8.79 -3.55
CA GLU A 77 -7.08 -9.34 -4.75
C GLU A 77 -7.65 -8.25 -5.65
N VAL A 78 -8.39 -7.28 -5.10
CA VAL A 78 -8.94 -6.15 -5.87
C VAL A 78 -7.81 -5.35 -6.53
N TRP A 79 -6.71 -5.09 -5.83
CA TRP A 79 -5.60 -4.32 -6.39
C TRP A 79 -4.78 -5.10 -7.42
N ALA A 80 -4.64 -6.40 -7.25
CA ALA A 80 -4.00 -7.27 -8.24
C ALA A 80 -4.78 -7.23 -9.57
N GLU A 81 -6.11 -7.32 -9.51
CA GLU A 81 -6.95 -7.26 -10.71
C GLU A 81 -6.86 -5.89 -11.42
N LEU A 82 -6.62 -4.79 -10.69
CA LEU A 82 -6.40 -3.46 -11.31
C LEU A 82 -5.11 -3.36 -12.13
N GLN A 83 -4.10 -4.20 -11.87
CA GLN A 83 -2.84 -4.19 -12.62
C GLN A 83 -2.92 -4.98 -13.92
N ASP A 84 -3.88 -5.90 -14.02
CA ASP A 84 -4.07 -6.77 -15.18
C ASP A 84 -4.87 -6.09 -16.33
N TYR A 85 -5.23 -4.81 -16.16
CA TYR A 85 -5.91 -3.95 -17.16
C TYR A 85 -4.99 -2.83 -17.68
#